data_AF-A0AAU2BC18-F1
#
_entry.id   AF-A0AAU2BC18-F1
#
_cell.length_a   1.000
_cell.length_b   1.000
_cell.length_c   1.000
_cell.angle_alpha   90.00
_cell.angle_beta   90.00
_cell.angle_gamma   90.00
#
_symmetry.space_group_name_H-M   'P 1'
#
loop_
_entity.id
_entity.type
_entity.pdbx_description
1 polymer ?
#
loop_
_entity_poly.entity_id
_entity_poly.type
_entity_poly.pdbx_seq_one_letter_code
_entity_poly.pdbx_strand_id
1 'polypeptide(L)' 'MGPRHRPGGTLLLFHPSGRAERAARHGRPLSPDDPLGEPNLRPMLDGNGWQLVCYEDKSEYFLARAVRVADEARN' A
#
# COMPACT_ATOMS: atom_id res chain seq x y z
N MET A 1 5.92 27.40 -4.70
CA MET A 1 6.95 26.33 -4.75
C MET A 1 6.38 25.12 -4.00
N GLY A 2 5.79 24.17 -4.71
CA GLY A 2 5.33 22.91 -4.11
C GLY A 2 6.51 21.99 -3.78
N PRO A 3 6.34 21.01 -2.87
CA PRO A 3 7.41 20.12 -2.47
C PRO A 3 7.97 19.38 -3.69
N ARG A 4 9.29 19.49 -3.87
CA ARG A 4 10.05 18.78 -4.91
C ARG A 4 10.27 17.36 -4.41
N HIS A 5 9.44 16.41 -4.85
CA HIS A 5 9.62 15.02 -4.46
C HIS A 5 10.80 14.41 -5.21
N ARG A 6 11.74 13.79 -4.48
CA ARG A 6 12.86 13.08 -5.10
C ARG A 6 12.33 11.76 -5.67
N PRO A 7 12.48 11.48 -6.98
CA PRO A 7 12.12 10.19 -7.54
C PRO A 7 12.97 9.06 -6.93
N GLY A 8 12.42 7.85 -6.85
CA GLY A 8 13.14 6.65 -6.46
C GLY A 8 12.98 6.17 -5.00
N GLY A 9 12.16 6.85 -4.19
CA GLY A 9 11.78 6.32 -2.88
C GLY A 9 11.01 5.00 -2.99
N THR A 10 11.29 4.03 -2.12
CA THR A 10 10.52 2.77 -2.03
C THR A 10 9.85 2.69 -0.66
N LEU A 11 8.54 2.44 -0.66
CA LEU A 11 7.75 2.12 0.52
C LEU A 11 7.49 0.62 0.53
N LEU A 12 7.72 -0.02 1.67
CA LEU A 12 7.42 -1.44 1.89
C LEU A 12 6.54 -1.59 3.13
N LEU A 13 5.37 -2.19 2.96
CA LEU A 13 4.52 -2.65 4.04
C LEU A 13 4.62 -4.17 4.11
N PHE A 14 4.99 -4.69 5.27
CA PHE A 14 5.11 -6.12 5.49
C PHE A 14 4.47 -6.52 6.82
N HIS A 15 3.79 -7.66 6.82
CA HIS A 15 3.32 -8.30 8.03
C HIS A 15 3.51 -9.82 7.90
N PRO A 16 4.06 -10.52 8.92
CA PRO A 16 4.34 -11.96 8.88
C PRO A 16 3.07 -12.83 9.05
N SER A 17 1.94 -12.33 8.59
CA SER A 17 0.63 -12.97 8.61
C SER A 17 -0.26 -12.29 7.59
N GLY A 18 -1.14 -13.04 6.92
CA GLY A 18 -2.14 -12.48 6.02
C GLY A 18 -3.13 -11.55 6.71
N ARG A 19 -3.82 -10.70 5.93
CA ARG A 19 -4.81 -9.78 6.51
C ARG A 19 -6.01 -10.51 7.10
N ALA A 20 -6.48 -11.57 6.45
CA ALA A 20 -7.59 -12.40 6.94
C ALA A 20 -7.25 -13.10 8.26
N GLU A 21 -6.04 -13.66 8.37
CA GLU A 21 -5.58 -14.35 9.56
C GLU A 21 -5.39 -13.37 10.74
N ARG A 22 -4.84 -12.17 10.47
CA ARG A 22 -4.80 -11.07 11.43
C ARG A 22 -6.20 -10.66 11.90
N ALA A 23 -7.17 -10.52 10.99
CA ALA A 23 -8.55 -10.18 11.35
C ALA A 23 -9.16 -11.25 12.28
N ALA A 24 -8.99 -12.53 11.93
CA ALA A 24 -9.46 -13.67 12.72
C ALA A 24 -8.84 -13.69 14.14
N ARG A 25 -7.54 -13.39 14.29
CA ARG A 25 -6.89 -13.27 15.61
C ARG A 25 -7.51 -12.18 16.48
N HIS A 26 -8.06 -11.13 15.89
CA HIS A 26 -8.78 -10.08 16.59
C HIS A 26 -10.29 -10.34 16.68
N GLY A 27 -10.76 -11.55 16.36
CA GLY A 27 -12.16 -11.95 16.45
C GLY A 27 -13.08 -11.22 15.47
N ARG A 28 -12.56 -10.71 14.36
CA ARG A 28 -13.33 -9.96 13.36
C ARG A 28 -13.13 -10.52 11.95
N PRO A 29 -14.15 -10.44 11.08
CA PRO A 29 -13.96 -10.74 9.66
C PRO A 29 -13.04 -9.71 8.99
N LEU A 30 -12.52 -10.06 7.82
CA LEU A 30 -11.85 -9.10 6.96
C LEU A 30 -12.85 -8.02 6.56
N SER A 31 -12.53 -6.76 6.85
CA SER A 31 -13.40 -5.63 6.51
C SER A 31 -13.19 -5.21 5.05
N PRO A 32 -14.26 -4.90 4.29
CA PRO A 32 -14.11 -4.24 3.00
C PRO A 32 -13.45 -2.87 3.13
N ASP A 33 -13.55 -2.23 4.31
CA ASP A 33 -12.93 -0.94 4.62
C ASP A 33 -11.50 -1.06 5.18
N ASP A 34 -10.88 -2.26 5.12
CA ASP A 34 -9.48 -2.44 5.55
C ASP A 34 -8.57 -1.55 4.69
N PRO A 35 -7.82 -0.59 5.29
CA PRO A 35 -6.92 0.30 4.55
C PRO A 35 -5.82 -0.44 3.78
N LEU A 36 -5.49 -1.66 4.20
CA LEU A 36 -4.49 -2.50 3.53
C LEU A 36 -5.08 -3.36 2.42
N GLY A 37 -6.39 -3.33 2.20
CA GLY A 37 -7.00 -3.97 1.04
C GLY A 37 -6.69 -3.22 -0.24
N GLU A 38 -6.32 -3.94 -1.30
CA GLU A 38 -5.91 -3.32 -2.58
C GLU A 38 -6.87 -2.21 -3.08
N PRO A 39 -8.22 -2.38 -3.03
CA PRO A 39 -9.15 -1.34 -3.48
C PRO A 39 -9.06 -0.02 -2.70
N ASN A 40 -8.61 -0.06 -1.44
CA ASN A 40 -8.47 1.11 -0.57
C ASN A 40 -7.02 1.63 -0.57
N LEU A 41 -6.05 0.70 -0.57
CA LEU A 41 -4.64 1.00 -0.50
C LEU A 41 -4.15 1.72 -1.76
N ARG A 42 -4.58 1.26 -2.93
CA ARG A 42 -4.16 1.80 -4.22
C ARG A 42 -4.51 3.28 -4.41
N PRO A 43 -5.78 3.71 -4.29
CA PRO A 43 -6.13 5.13 -4.43
C PRO A 43 -5.50 6.00 -3.34
N MET A 44 -5.32 5.47 -2.12
CA MET A 44 -4.62 6.18 -1.04
C MET A 44 -3.16 6.43 -1.41
N LEU A 45 -2.45 5.43 -1.95
CA LEU A 45 -1.06 5.59 -2.40
C LEU A 45 -0.96 6.56 -3.58
N ASP A 46 -1.81 6.36 -4.60
CA ASP A 46 -1.81 7.17 -5.82
C ASP A 46 -2.05 8.65 -5.51
N GLY A 47 -3.02 8.95 -4.63
CA GLY A 47 -3.32 10.31 -4.17
C GLY A 47 -2.19 10.99 -3.39
N ASN A 48 -1.19 10.22 -2.94
CA ASN A 48 -0.01 10.72 -2.22
C ASN A 48 1.29 10.62 -3.05
N GLY A 49 1.18 10.37 -4.36
CA GLY A 49 2.34 10.27 -5.25
C GLY A 49 3.17 9.01 -5.04
N TRP A 50 2.51 7.90 -4.71
CA TRP A 50 3.10 6.58 -4.63
C TRP A 50 2.38 5.63 -5.58
N GLN A 51 3.12 4.90 -6.40
CA GLN A 51 2.56 3.89 -7.28
C GLN A 51 2.76 2.51 -6.66
N LEU A 52 1.66 1.77 -6.44
CA LEU A 52 1.71 0.37 -5.99
C LEU A 52 2.26 -0.53 -7.11
N VAL A 53 3.40 -1.18 -6.86
CA VAL A 53 4.10 -2.03 -7.84
C VAL A 53 4.11 -3.51 -7.48
N CYS A 54 3.77 -3.86 -6.23
CA CYS A 54 3.60 -5.24 -5.78
C CYS A 54 2.58 -5.27 -4.64
N TYR A 55 1.65 -6.22 -4.71
CA TYR A 55 0.64 -6.47 -3.69
C TYR A 55 0.45 -7.96 -3.55
N GLU A 56 0.73 -8.50 -2.36
CA GLU A 56 0.56 -9.91 -2.04
C GLU A 56 -0.18 -10.02 -0.70
N ASP A 57 -1.37 -10.59 -0.75
CA ASP A 57 -2.20 -10.88 0.42
C ASP A 57 -2.40 -12.39 0.51
N LYS A 58 -1.39 -13.06 1.05
CA LYS A 58 -1.35 -14.51 1.23
C LYS A 58 -1.82 -14.87 2.63
N SER A 59 -2.16 -16.14 2.87
CA SER A 59 -2.49 -16.63 4.22
C SER A 59 -1.32 -16.43 5.18
N GLU A 60 -0.10 -16.67 4.71
CA GLU A 60 1.12 -16.72 5.50
C GLU A 60 1.73 -15.32 5.72
N TYR A 61 1.49 -14.38 4.81
CA TYR A 61 2.06 -13.04 4.88
C TYR A 61 1.26 -12.01 4.08
N PHE A 62 1.47 -10.75 4.45
CA PHE A 62 1.05 -9.60 3.66
C PHE A 62 2.27 -8.77 3.24
N LEU A 63 2.32 -8.38 1.98
CA LEU A 63 3.35 -7.54 1.39
C LEU A 63 2.71 -6.52 0.45
N ALA A 64 3.07 -5.25 0.60
CA ALA A 64 2.79 -4.24 -0.41
C ALA A 64 4.05 -3.38 -0.62
N ARG A 65 4.44 -3.21 -1.89
CA ARG A 65 5.57 -2.35 -2.26
C ARG A 65 5.09 -1.26 -3.20
N ALA A 66 5.45 -0.02 -2.87
CA ALA A 66 5.16 1.13 -3.70
C ALA A 66 6.43 1.93 -3.98
N VAL A 67 6.46 2.59 -5.14
CA VAL A 67 7.56 3.48 -5.54
C VAL A 67 7.06 4.92 -5.62
N ARG A 68 7.92 5.87 -5.24
CA ARG A 68 7.61 7.29 -5.35
C ARG A 68 7.62 7.68 -6.81
N VAL A 69 6.49 8.18 -7.32
CA VAL A 69 6.44 8.72 -8.68
C VAL A 69 7.24 10.03 -8.71
N ALA A 70 8.02 10.23 -9.76
CA ALA A 70 8.55 11.55 -10.06
C ALA A 70 7.37 12.47 -10.35
N ASP A 71 7.44 13.73 -9.93
CA ASP A 71 6.60 14.74 -10.58
C ASP A 71 7.02 14.77 -12.06
N GLU A 72 6.09 14.44 -12.97
CA GLU A 72 6.25 14.87 -14.35
C GLU A 72 6.26 16.40 -14.33
N ALA A 73 7.42 16.98 -14.62
CA ALA A 73 7.50 18.40 -14.91
C ALA A 73 6.55 18.67 -16.07
N ARG A 74 5.34 19.14 -15.75
CA ARG A 74 4.38 19.59 -16.74
C ARG A 74 5.01 20.80 -17.44
N ASN A 75 5.57 20.54 -18.60
CA ASN A 75 6.06 21.54 -19.53
C ASN A 75 4.90 22.43 -19.99
#